data_AF-A0A1V4R195-F1
#
_entry.id   AF-A0A1V4R195-F1
#
_cell.length_a   1.000
_cell.length_b   1.000
_cell.length_c   1.000
_cell.angle_alpha   90.00
_cell.angle_beta   90.00
_cell.angle_gamma   90.00
#
_symmetry.space_group_name_H-M   'P 1'
#
loop_
_entity.id
_entity.type
_entity.pdbx_description
1 polymer ?
#
loop_
_entity_poly.entity_id
_entity_poly.type
_entity_poly.pdbx_seq_one_letter_code
_entity_poly.pdbx_strand_id
1 'polypeptide(L)'
;MTKSSKGKELQDKLSYKKKNFWKIVSEKEREDAFVFADEYCAFLDEAKTERLSVEITEQILKARKFVPLDADAPKIAKGYYRINRDKNIAILRTGKKDISHGCNLIVAHIDVPRVDLKQVPLSEDETTQLGIMLTHYYGGIRKYQWMSIPLALYGVVIKEDGARINISIGDNDGDPVFTFADLLPHLAKDYNNKKITEAIDADKLQLLFGSIPFPDDEIKDNVKLNCLNILHEKYGITEEDFISAEIEIVPAFSSKDVGIDASMVGAYGQDDRACSYAALRALLDSEEPILPSIVFLADKEEIGSEGNTGARSDFILDFIADIIDFQGYESSKILRKVLTKTNILSGDVTAAINPSFKDVHEKQNAPLLGYGVRTWKSRCGWGWYDRKIYG
;
A
#
# COMPACT_ATOMS: atom_id res chain seq x y z
N MET A 1 44.68 16.79 27.29
CA MET A 1 44.34 16.34 25.92
C MET A 1 45.08 15.04 25.65
N THR A 2 44.43 13.90 25.85
CA THR A 2 45.01 12.58 25.59
C THR A 2 45.16 12.40 24.08
N LYS A 3 46.40 12.31 23.58
CA LYS A 3 46.67 12.02 22.16
C LYS A 3 45.92 10.74 21.78
N SER A 4 45.06 10.83 20.75
CA SER A 4 44.40 9.67 20.17
C SER A 4 45.46 8.66 19.73
N SER A 5 45.26 7.37 20.00
CA SER A 5 46.20 6.35 19.54
C SER A 5 46.13 6.23 18.02
N LYS A 6 47.27 5.92 17.37
CA LYS A 6 47.33 5.67 15.92
C LYS A 6 46.29 4.64 15.45
N GLY A 7 45.98 3.65 16.31
CA GLY A 7 44.93 2.66 16.06
C GLY A 7 43.52 3.24 16.05
N LYS A 8 43.21 4.19 16.94
CA LYS A 8 41.91 4.87 16.98
C LYS A 8 41.70 5.77 15.76
N GLU A 9 42.74 6.51 15.36
CA GLU A 9 42.70 7.33 14.14
C GLU A 9 42.48 6.47 12.88
N LEU A 10 43.16 5.32 12.78
CA LEU A 10 42.93 4.37 11.69
C LEU A 10 41.52 3.77 11.72
N GLN A 11 41.01 3.40 12.89
CA GLN A 11 39.67 2.86 13.03
C GLN A 11 38.61 3.89 12.60
N ASP A 12 38.69 5.13 13.06
CA ASP A 12 37.73 6.16 12.70
C ASP A 12 37.77 6.54 11.20
N LYS A 13 38.94 6.41 10.55
CA LYS A 13 39.10 6.64 9.11
C LYS A 13 38.62 5.48 8.24
N LEU A 14 38.83 4.23 8.67
CA LEU A 14 38.67 3.05 7.80
C LEU A 14 37.43 2.21 8.12
N SER A 15 36.91 2.26 9.35
CA SER A 15 35.78 1.41 9.75
C SER A 15 34.43 2.04 9.43
N TYR A 16 33.50 1.22 8.95
CA TYR A 16 32.10 1.60 8.84
C TYR A 16 31.43 1.51 10.21
N LYS A 17 30.70 2.55 10.60
CA LYS A 17 29.90 2.58 11.82
C LYS A 17 28.47 2.97 11.46
N LYS A 18 27.49 2.14 11.86
CA LYS A 18 26.07 2.49 11.76
C LYS A 18 25.82 3.74 12.61
N LYS A 19 25.22 4.77 12.03
CA LYS A 19 24.90 6.02 12.73
C LYS A 19 23.42 6.04 13.05
N ASN A 20 23.09 6.30 14.31
CA ASN A 20 21.71 6.47 14.73
C ASN A 20 21.25 7.89 14.37
N PHE A 21 20.12 8.00 13.66
CA PHE A 21 19.54 9.26 13.19
C PHE A 21 19.46 10.28 14.33
N TRP A 22 18.83 9.90 15.44
CA TRP A 22 18.62 10.77 16.60
C TRP A 22 19.92 11.29 17.22
N LYS A 23 21.07 10.64 17.01
CA LYS A 23 22.36 11.10 17.55
C LYS A 23 23.12 12.07 16.65
N ILE A 24 22.79 12.13 15.36
CA ILE A 24 23.62 12.83 14.37
C ILE A 24 22.94 14.05 13.76
N VAL A 25 21.61 14.16 13.90
CA VAL A 25 20.84 15.27 13.35
C VAL A 25 20.70 16.42 14.35
N SER A 26 20.52 17.62 13.80
CA SER A 26 20.17 18.83 14.53
C SER A 26 18.76 18.76 15.13
N GLU A 27 18.45 19.65 16.07
CA GLU A 27 17.11 19.75 16.67
C GLU A 27 16.03 20.03 15.63
N LYS A 28 16.30 20.96 14.70
CA LYS A 28 15.41 21.26 13.58
C LYS A 28 15.11 20.03 12.71
N GLU A 29 16.12 19.25 12.35
CA GLU A 29 15.91 18.02 11.57
C GLU A 29 15.08 16.97 12.32
N ARG A 30 15.08 16.98 13.67
CA ARG A 30 14.18 16.11 14.45
C ARG A 30 12.75 16.62 14.39
N GLU A 31 12.54 17.92 14.56
CA GLU A 31 11.21 18.54 14.43
C GLU A 31 10.62 18.28 13.04
N ASP A 32 11.41 18.52 11.98
CA ASP A 32 11.02 18.26 10.59
C ASP A 32 10.65 16.78 10.38
N ALA A 33 11.34 15.84 11.05
CA ALA A 33 11.03 14.41 10.97
C ALA A 33 9.69 14.04 11.62
N PHE A 34 9.33 14.68 12.74
CA PHE A 34 8.02 14.48 13.38
C PHE A 34 6.89 15.07 12.54
N VAL A 35 7.08 16.28 11.99
CA VAL A 35 6.10 16.88 11.08
C VAL A 35 5.89 15.98 9.85
N PHE A 36 6.97 15.46 9.27
CA PHE A 36 6.88 14.52 8.16
C PHE A 36 6.13 13.23 8.54
N ALA A 37 6.34 12.72 9.75
CA ALA A 37 5.63 11.55 10.25
C ALA A 37 4.14 11.82 10.45
N ASP A 38 3.75 12.99 10.97
CA ASP A 38 2.34 13.38 11.12
C ASP A 38 1.64 13.47 9.76
N GLU A 39 2.29 14.09 8.77
CA GLU A 39 1.76 14.17 7.41
C GLU A 39 1.67 12.79 6.72
N TYR A 40 2.58 11.88 7.05
CA TYR A 40 2.54 10.48 6.60
C TYR A 40 1.42 9.69 7.27
N CYS A 41 1.21 9.86 8.57
CA CYS A 41 0.11 9.26 9.32
C CYS A 41 -1.25 9.68 8.74
N ALA A 42 -1.43 10.98 8.47
CA ALA A 42 -2.63 11.50 7.82
C ALA A 42 -2.86 10.85 6.43
N PHE A 43 -1.79 10.71 5.64
CA PHE A 43 -1.86 10.01 4.36
C PHE A 43 -2.30 8.54 4.52
N LEU A 44 -1.72 7.78 5.45
CA LEU A 44 -2.08 6.38 5.68
C LEU A 44 -3.51 6.18 6.17
N ASP A 45 -4.02 7.13 6.96
CA ASP A 45 -5.37 7.04 7.49
C ASP A 45 -6.45 7.27 6.44
N GLU A 46 -6.14 8.03 5.40
CA GLU A 46 -7.03 8.20 4.26
C GLU A 46 -6.77 7.14 3.16
N ALA A 47 -5.50 6.78 2.92
CA ALA A 47 -5.08 5.90 1.84
C ALA A 47 -5.17 4.41 2.19
N LYS A 48 -6.35 3.92 2.61
CA LYS A 48 -6.52 2.53 3.08
C LYS A 48 -6.44 1.48 1.95
N THR A 49 -6.77 1.84 0.72
CA THR A 49 -6.75 0.98 -0.49
C THR A 49 -5.82 1.55 -1.56
N GLU A 50 -5.47 0.77 -2.59
CA GLU A 50 -4.69 1.32 -3.72
C GLU A 50 -5.45 2.45 -4.44
N ARG A 51 -6.79 2.34 -4.51
CA ARG A 51 -7.64 3.34 -5.17
C ARG A 51 -7.65 4.67 -4.42
N LEU A 52 -7.80 4.62 -3.10
CA LEU A 52 -7.72 5.81 -2.26
C LEU A 52 -6.32 6.40 -2.29
N SER A 53 -5.27 5.57 -2.31
CA SER A 53 -3.89 6.03 -2.45
C SER A 53 -3.68 6.85 -3.73
N VAL A 54 -4.25 6.39 -4.87
CA VAL A 54 -4.22 7.14 -6.14
C VAL A 54 -5.02 8.43 -6.04
N GLU A 55 -6.24 8.38 -5.49
CA GLU A 55 -7.12 9.55 -5.36
C GLU A 55 -6.46 10.66 -4.53
N ILE A 56 -5.96 10.34 -3.35
CA ILE A 56 -5.28 11.30 -2.46
C ILE A 56 -4.01 11.84 -3.12
N THR A 57 -3.24 10.98 -3.79
CA THR A 57 -2.05 11.41 -4.55
C THR A 57 -2.44 12.40 -5.64
N GLU A 58 -3.53 12.16 -6.36
CA GLU A 58 -4.03 13.08 -7.38
C GLU A 58 -4.41 14.44 -6.77
N GLN A 59 -5.11 14.45 -5.64
CA GLN A 59 -5.48 15.68 -4.93
C GLN A 59 -4.24 16.48 -4.53
N ILE A 60 -3.20 15.83 -3.99
CA ILE A 60 -1.92 16.45 -3.65
C ILE A 60 -1.25 17.04 -4.90
N LEU A 61 -1.26 16.31 -6.02
CA LEU A 61 -0.67 16.75 -7.29
C LEU A 61 -1.37 17.98 -7.86
N LYS A 62 -2.71 17.98 -7.85
CA LYS A 62 -3.54 19.13 -8.26
C LYS A 62 -3.23 20.36 -7.40
N ALA A 63 -3.15 20.21 -6.08
CA ALA A 63 -2.78 21.29 -5.17
C ALA A 63 -1.36 21.85 -5.45
N ARG A 64 -0.44 20.99 -5.90
CA ARG A 64 0.93 21.37 -6.30
C ARG A 64 1.06 21.82 -7.77
N LYS A 65 -0.06 22.00 -8.48
CA LYS A 65 -0.16 22.45 -9.89
C LYS A 65 0.51 21.52 -10.91
N PHE A 66 0.49 20.21 -10.64
CA PHE A 66 0.76 19.21 -11.66
C PHE A 66 -0.48 19.04 -12.53
N VAL A 67 -0.28 18.67 -13.80
CA VAL A 67 -1.37 18.54 -14.78
C VAL A 67 -1.49 17.09 -15.26
N PRO A 68 -2.70 16.59 -15.58
CA PRO A 68 -2.83 15.30 -16.23
C PRO A 68 -2.10 15.32 -17.59
N LEU A 69 -1.48 14.20 -17.96
CA LEU A 69 -0.89 13.99 -19.29
C LEU A 69 -1.99 13.46 -20.22
N ASP A 70 -2.74 14.38 -20.80
CA ASP A 70 -3.76 14.13 -21.83
C ASP A 70 -3.46 14.94 -23.10
N ALA A 71 -4.36 14.85 -24.10
CA ALA A 71 -4.18 15.54 -25.38
C ALA A 71 -4.18 17.07 -25.27
N ASP A 72 -4.80 17.63 -24.23
CA ASP A 72 -4.95 19.07 -24.01
C ASP A 72 -3.90 19.61 -23.02
N ALA A 73 -2.99 18.76 -22.53
CA ALA A 73 -1.98 19.14 -21.56
C ALA A 73 -1.10 20.29 -22.11
N PRO A 74 -0.80 21.31 -21.29
CA PRO A 74 0.05 22.41 -21.70
C PRO A 74 1.48 21.92 -21.96
N LYS A 75 2.11 22.37 -23.06
CA LYS A 75 3.48 21.94 -23.43
C LYS A 75 4.55 22.22 -22.36
N ILE A 76 4.32 23.24 -21.54
CA ILE A 76 5.22 23.65 -20.46
C ILE A 76 4.44 23.61 -19.17
N ALA A 77 4.80 22.66 -18.30
CA ALA A 77 4.23 22.51 -16.98
C ALA A 77 5.32 22.17 -15.96
N LYS A 78 4.98 22.34 -14.67
CA LYS A 78 5.82 21.99 -13.52
C LYS A 78 6.09 20.48 -13.43
N GLY A 79 5.14 19.70 -13.94
CA GLY A 79 5.13 18.26 -13.96
C GLY A 79 3.78 17.74 -14.45
N TYR A 80 3.77 16.48 -14.85
CA TYR A 80 2.63 15.79 -15.44
C TYR A 80 2.33 14.52 -14.65
N TYR A 81 1.12 14.00 -14.74
CA TYR A 81 0.81 12.67 -14.19
C TYR A 81 -0.21 11.94 -15.05
N ARG A 82 -0.24 10.62 -14.96
CA ARG A 82 -1.25 9.78 -15.61
C ARG A 82 -1.71 8.72 -14.63
N ILE A 83 -3.03 8.58 -14.50
CA ILE A 83 -3.68 7.55 -13.70
C ILE A 83 -4.11 6.42 -14.63
N ASN A 84 -3.94 5.18 -14.21
CA ASN A 84 -4.48 4.03 -14.94
C ASN A 84 -5.42 3.21 -14.04
N ARG A 85 -6.69 3.19 -14.45
CA ARG A 85 -7.82 2.49 -13.82
C ARG A 85 -8.00 2.81 -12.33
N ASP A 86 -7.59 3.99 -11.91
CA ASP A 86 -7.56 4.45 -10.51
C ASP A 86 -6.81 3.53 -9.55
N LYS A 87 -5.88 2.69 -10.04
CA LYS A 87 -5.12 1.74 -9.18
C LYS A 87 -3.63 1.97 -9.19
N ASN A 88 -3.11 2.66 -10.20
CA ASN A 88 -1.72 3.07 -10.23
C ASN A 88 -1.59 4.48 -10.83
N ILE A 89 -0.45 5.12 -10.58
CA ILE A 89 -0.18 6.48 -11.05
C ILE A 89 1.30 6.65 -11.38
N ALA A 90 1.58 7.24 -12.53
CA ALA A 90 2.91 7.69 -12.92
C ALA A 90 2.98 9.21 -12.91
N ILE A 91 4.03 9.77 -12.32
CA ILE A 91 4.18 11.20 -12.06
C ILE A 91 5.53 11.65 -12.58
N LEU A 92 5.55 12.63 -13.48
CA LEU A 92 6.74 13.25 -14.03
C LEU A 92 6.94 14.64 -13.43
N ARG A 93 8.11 14.89 -12.83
CA ARG A 93 8.66 16.22 -12.59
C ARG A 93 9.58 16.59 -13.75
N THR A 94 9.28 17.67 -14.45
CA THR A 94 10.15 18.17 -15.53
C THR A 94 11.50 18.59 -15.00
N GLY A 95 12.56 18.28 -15.74
CA GLY A 95 13.92 18.71 -15.44
C GLY A 95 14.44 19.74 -16.43
N LYS A 96 15.66 20.22 -16.19
CA LYS A 96 16.39 21.15 -17.08
C LYS A 96 16.71 20.52 -18.43
N LYS A 97 16.88 19.19 -18.47
CA LYS A 97 17.04 18.40 -19.70
C LYS A 97 15.72 17.73 -20.07
N ASP A 98 15.54 17.52 -21.36
CA ASP A 98 14.45 16.70 -21.90
C ASP A 98 14.62 15.21 -21.55
N ILE A 99 13.58 14.41 -21.80
CA ILE A 99 13.57 12.99 -21.46
C ILE A 99 14.53 12.16 -22.33
N SER A 100 14.96 12.68 -23.50
CA SER A 100 15.90 11.98 -24.40
C SER A 100 17.29 11.72 -23.78
N HIS A 101 17.57 12.42 -22.67
CA HIS A 101 18.76 12.25 -21.84
C HIS A 101 18.62 11.15 -20.77
N GLY A 102 17.47 10.48 -20.69
CA GLY A 102 17.13 9.57 -19.60
C GLY A 102 16.39 10.30 -18.48
N CYS A 103 15.90 9.55 -17.50
CA CYS A 103 15.25 10.08 -16.30
C CYS A 103 15.77 9.41 -15.03
N ASN A 104 15.44 9.98 -13.87
CA ASN A 104 15.55 9.28 -12.59
C ASN A 104 14.17 8.75 -12.22
N LEU A 105 14.01 7.44 -12.08
CA LEU A 105 12.74 6.80 -11.77
C LEU A 105 12.80 6.19 -10.37
N ILE A 106 11.83 6.51 -9.53
CA ILE A 106 11.54 5.77 -8.30
C ILE A 106 10.28 4.95 -8.52
N VAL A 107 10.33 3.66 -8.21
CA VAL A 107 9.16 2.76 -8.26
C VAL A 107 8.89 2.26 -6.85
N ALA A 108 7.63 2.31 -6.43
CA ALA A 108 7.13 1.75 -5.18
C ALA A 108 5.71 1.21 -5.43
N HIS A 109 5.17 0.40 -4.51
CA HIS A 109 3.79 -0.08 -4.64
C HIS A 109 2.86 0.49 -3.55
N ILE A 110 1.57 0.55 -3.89
CA ILE A 110 0.50 1.11 -3.05
C ILE A 110 -0.60 0.10 -2.74
N ASP A 111 -0.56 -1.08 -3.37
CA ASP A 111 -1.34 -2.23 -2.93
C ASP A 111 -0.70 -2.88 -1.71
N VAL A 112 -1.54 -3.38 -0.82
CA VAL A 112 -1.13 -3.90 0.48
C VAL A 112 -1.90 -5.19 0.76
N PRO A 113 -1.40 -6.11 1.61
CA PRO A 113 -2.13 -7.34 1.93
C PRO A 113 -3.47 -7.02 2.60
N ARG A 114 -4.53 -7.67 2.12
CA ARG A 114 -5.92 -7.40 2.50
C ARG A 114 -6.82 -8.62 2.35
N VAL A 115 -8.11 -8.44 2.60
CA VAL A 115 -9.12 -9.46 2.36
C VAL A 115 -10.22 -8.89 1.48
N ASP A 116 -10.62 -9.61 0.44
CA ASP A 116 -11.59 -9.11 -0.55
C ASP A 116 -12.90 -9.89 -0.44
N LEU A 117 -14.00 -9.24 -0.82
CA LEU A 117 -15.26 -9.96 -1.02
C LEU A 117 -15.20 -10.84 -2.27
N LYS A 118 -15.85 -12.00 -2.21
CA LYS A 118 -16.13 -12.82 -3.40
C LYS A 118 -17.24 -12.18 -4.25
N GLN A 119 -17.43 -12.68 -5.47
CA GLN A 119 -18.42 -12.18 -6.43
C GLN A 119 -19.87 -12.33 -5.94
N VAL A 120 -20.16 -13.40 -5.20
CA VAL A 120 -21.45 -13.62 -4.53
C VAL A 120 -21.14 -13.75 -3.03
N PRO A 121 -20.95 -12.61 -2.33
CA PRO A 121 -20.37 -12.65 -1.01
C PRO A 121 -21.41 -12.89 0.08
N LEU A 122 -22.62 -12.35 -0.05
CA LEU A 122 -23.59 -12.33 1.05
C LEU A 122 -24.33 -13.67 1.19
N SER A 123 -24.27 -14.24 2.38
CA SER A 123 -24.99 -15.45 2.76
C SER A 123 -25.58 -15.31 4.16
N GLU A 124 -26.65 -16.04 4.43
CA GLU A 124 -27.09 -16.31 5.80
C GLU A 124 -26.60 -17.70 6.20
N ASP A 125 -26.03 -17.83 7.39
CA ASP A 125 -25.63 -19.14 7.91
C ASP A 125 -26.85 -19.88 8.47
N GLU A 126 -27.16 -21.07 7.94
CA GLU A 126 -28.37 -21.81 8.30
C GLU A 126 -28.45 -22.20 9.79
N THR A 127 -27.29 -22.34 10.46
CA THR A 127 -27.24 -22.79 11.86
C THR A 127 -27.39 -21.62 12.84
N THR A 128 -26.73 -20.51 12.58
CA THR A 128 -26.66 -19.34 13.46
C THR A 128 -27.61 -18.23 13.07
N GLN A 129 -28.16 -18.28 11.85
CA GLN A 129 -28.98 -17.22 11.24
C GLN A 129 -28.23 -15.88 11.19
N LEU A 130 -26.90 -15.90 11.13
CA LEU A 130 -26.09 -14.69 10.99
C LEU A 130 -25.85 -14.39 9.51
N GLY A 131 -25.91 -13.10 9.16
CA GLY A 131 -25.45 -12.60 7.88
C GLY A 131 -23.92 -12.59 7.85
N ILE A 132 -23.36 -13.30 6.89
CA ILE A 132 -21.92 -13.40 6.66
C ILE A 132 -21.56 -12.98 5.23
N MET A 133 -20.37 -12.41 5.06
CA MET A 133 -19.79 -12.18 3.75
C MET A 133 -18.62 -13.13 3.50
N LEU A 134 -18.68 -13.85 2.38
CA LEU A 134 -17.64 -14.75 1.90
C LEU A 134 -16.48 -13.96 1.31
N THR A 135 -15.27 -14.33 1.66
CA THR A 135 -14.08 -13.57 1.30
C THR A 135 -12.99 -14.40 0.61
N HIS A 136 -12.00 -13.70 0.06
CA HIS A 136 -10.77 -14.25 -0.46
C HIS A 136 -9.61 -13.30 -0.11
N TYR A 137 -8.55 -13.81 0.50
CA TYR A 137 -7.42 -12.95 0.88
C TYR A 137 -6.56 -12.54 -0.33
N TYR A 138 -5.97 -11.36 -0.25
CA TYR A 138 -5.08 -10.78 -1.24
C TYR A 138 -3.69 -10.59 -0.63
N GLY A 139 -2.65 -11.07 -1.33
CA GLY A 139 -1.27 -11.00 -0.85
C GLY A 139 -0.94 -11.98 0.29
N GLY A 140 0.19 -11.75 0.94
CA GLY A 140 0.77 -12.64 1.96
C GLY A 140 0.27 -12.42 3.39
N ILE A 141 -1.04 -12.51 3.67
CA ILE A 141 -1.55 -12.26 5.03
C ILE A 141 -1.22 -13.36 6.05
N ARG A 142 -0.95 -12.94 7.30
CA ARG A 142 -1.01 -13.84 8.47
C ARG A 142 -2.44 -13.91 9.00
N LYS A 143 -3.23 -14.85 8.47
CA LYS A 143 -4.68 -14.99 8.73
C LYS A 143 -5.09 -14.83 10.21
N TYR A 144 -4.34 -15.41 11.14
CA TYR A 144 -4.66 -15.31 12.57
C TYR A 144 -4.63 -13.88 13.14
N GLN A 145 -3.90 -12.95 12.52
CA GLN A 145 -3.86 -11.54 12.93
C GLN A 145 -5.07 -10.74 12.45
N TRP A 146 -5.88 -11.31 11.56
CA TRP A 146 -7.09 -10.69 11.04
C TRP A 146 -8.34 -11.08 11.85
N MET A 147 -8.23 -12.08 12.72
CA MET A 147 -9.33 -12.52 13.57
C MET A 147 -9.52 -11.60 14.78
N SER A 148 -10.77 -11.36 15.16
CA SER A 148 -11.18 -10.59 16.36
C SER A 148 -10.60 -9.17 16.43
N ILE A 149 -10.50 -8.49 15.29
CA ILE A 149 -10.16 -7.07 15.19
C ILE A 149 -11.27 -6.29 14.47
N PRO A 150 -11.42 -4.98 14.73
CA PRO A 150 -12.34 -4.16 13.97
C PRO A 150 -11.85 -3.99 12.52
N LEU A 151 -12.77 -4.19 11.58
CA LEU A 151 -12.53 -4.13 10.13
C LEU A 151 -13.49 -3.12 9.49
N ALA A 152 -13.01 -2.48 8.43
CA ALA A 152 -13.76 -1.55 7.59
C ALA A 152 -13.86 -2.09 6.15
N LEU A 153 -14.89 -1.63 5.43
CA LEU A 153 -15.15 -1.95 4.03
C LEU A 153 -14.87 -0.74 3.16
N TYR A 154 -14.09 -0.94 2.11
CA TYR A 154 -13.78 0.05 1.09
C TYR A 154 -13.91 -0.55 -0.29
N GLY A 155 -14.42 0.20 -1.26
CA GLY A 155 -14.50 -0.36 -2.59
C GLY A 155 -15.31 0.45 -3.57
N VAL A 156 -15.58 -0.18 -4.70
CA VAL A 156 -16.39 0.38 -5.77
C VAL A 156 -17.34 -0.68 -6.32
N VAL A 157 -18.53 -0.24 -6.67
CA VAL A 157 -19.56 -1.00 -7.35
C VAL A 157 -19.86 -0.31 -8.67
N ILE A 158 -19.92 -1.07 -9.78
CA ILE A 158 -20.35 -0.56 -11.08
C ILE A 158 -21.73 -1.15 -11.38
N LYS A 159 -22.76 -0.31 -11.38
CA LYS A 159 -24.14 -0.71 -11.66
C LYS A 159 -24.36 -1.04 -13.14
N GLU A 160 -25.48 -1.69 -13.44
CA GLU A 160 -25.88 -2.03 -14.82
C GLU A 160 -25.96 -0.81 -15.75
N ASP A 161 -26.39 0.34 -15.23
CA ASP A 161 -26.45 1.62 -15.97
C ASP A 161 -25.07 2.30 -16.15
N GLY A 162 -24.01 1.66 -15.66
CA GLY A 162 -22.63 2.18 -15.67
C GLY A 162 -22.33 3.17 -14.54
N ALA A 163 -23.27 3.44 -13.63
CA ALA A 163 -23.02 4.31 -12.49
C ALA A 163 -21.99 3.68 -11.54
N ARG A 164 -21.02 4.50 -11.13
CA ARG A 164 -19.99 4.12 -10.16
C ARG A 164 -20.43 4.55 -8.76
N ILE A 165 -20.49 3.59 -7.83
CA ILE A 165 -20.79 3.84 -6.42
C ILE A 165 -19.56 3.49 -5.58
N ASN A 166 -19.09 4.44 -4.77
CA ASN A 166 -18.00 4.17 -3.82
C ASN A 166 -18.58 3.67 -2.49
N ILE A 167 -18.00 2.59 -1.96
CA ILE A 167 -18.35 2.00 -0.67
C ILE A 167 -17.29 2.40 0.34
N SER A 168 -17.72 2.94 1.48
CA SER A 168 -16.87 3.22 2.64
C SER A 168 -17.70 3.05 3.91
N ILE A 169 -17.33 2.07 4.73
CA ILE A 169 -18.01 1.77 6.00
C ILE A 169 -16.96 1.37 7.02
N GLY A 170 -16.90 2.09 8.15
CA GLY A 170 -16.18 1.66 9.35
C GLY A 170 -15.18 2.67 9.93
N ASP A 171 -14.77 3.67 9.16
CA ASP A 171 -13.84 4.72 9.63
C ASP A 171 -14.53 6.08 9.89
N ASN A 172 -15.78 6.28 9.47
CA ASN A 172 -16.51 7.52 9.80
C ASN A 172 -17.14 7.45 11.19
N ASP A 173 -17.28 8.61 11.84
CA ASP A 173 -17.98 8.71 13.12
C ASP A 173 -19.41 8.14 13.04
N GLY A 174 -19.67 7.11 13.85
CA GLY A 174 -20.96 6.44 13.92
C GLY A 174 -21.17 5.31 12.92
N ASP A 175 -20.22 5.04 12.01
CA ASP A 175 -20.26 3.83 11.19
C ASP A 175 -20.06 2.57 12.07
N PRO A 176 -20.74 1.46 11.75
CA PRO A 176 -20.41 0.17 12.32
C PRO A 176 -19.09 -0.36 11.75
N VAL A 177 -18.40 -1.18 12.54
CA VAL A 177 -17.24 -1.97 12.10
C VAL A 177 -17.61 -3.46 12.02
N PHE A 178 -16.79 -4.21 11.30
CA PHE A 178 -16.96 -5.64 11.10
C PHE A 178 -15.86 -6.44 11.81
N THR A 179 -15.98 -7.76 11.86
CA THR A 179 -14.93 -8.65 12.39
C THR A 179 -15.01 -10.03 11.77
N PHE A 180 -13.87 -10.72 11.68
CA PHE A 180 -13.83 -12.17 11.58
C PHE A 180 -13.84 -12.75 13.01
N ALA A 181 -14.78 -13.62 13.35
CA ALA A 181 -14.88 -14.15 14.72
C ALA A 181 -13.90 -15.31 14.95
N ASP A 182 -13.00 -15.17 15.94
CA ASP A 182 -12.09 -16.26 16.33
C ASP A 182 -12.76 -17.26 17.28
N LEU A 183 -12.22 -18.47 17.33
CA LEU A 183 -12.63 -19.50 18.27
C LEU A 183 -12.10 -19.18 19.67
N LEU A 184 -13.01 -19.06 20.63
CA LEU A 184 -12.66 -18.86 22.03
C LEU A 184 -11.75 -19.99 22.58
N PRO A 185 -10.78 -19.67 23.45
CA PRO A 185 -9.72 -20.61 23.84
C PRO A 185 -10.23 -21.89 24.54
N HIS A 186 -11.37 -21.82 25.24
CA HIS A 186 -11.95 -22.97 25.94
C HIS A 186 -12.43 -24.10 25.00
N LEU A 187 -12.70 -23.80 23.72
CA LEU A 187 -13.09 -24.79 22.71
C LEU A 187 -12.00 -25.04 21.66
N ALA A 188 -10.85 -24.36 21.77
CA ALA A 188 -9.78 -24.39 20.78
C ALA A 188 -8.78 -25.55 20.95
N LYS A 189 -9.09 -26.58 21.75
CA LYS A 189 -8.14 -27.65 22.09
C LYS A 189 -7.51 -28.31 20.87
N ASP A 190 -8.31 -28.61 19.85
CA ASP A 190 -7.81 -29.24 18.62
C ASP A 190 -7.12 -28.23 17.68
N TYR A 191 -7.57 -26.98 17.67
CA TYR A 191 -6.96 -25.90 16.90
C TYR A 191 -5.56 -25.53 17.41
N ASN A 192 -5.35 -25.57 18.72
CA ASN A 192 -4.08 -25.26 19.36
C ASN A 192 -2.93 -26.21 18.97
N ASN A 193 -3.24 -27.38 18.43
CA ASN A 193 -2.23 -28.36 17.99
C ASN A 193 -1.84 -28.19 16.51
N LYS A 194 -2.53 -27.34 15.76
CA LYS A 194 -2.19 -27.06 14.36
C LYS A 194 -0.97 -26.16 14.26
N LYS A 195 -0.25 -26.23 13.13
CA LYS A 195 0.77 -25.22 12.81
C LYS A 195 0.08 -23.86 12.65
N ILE A 196 0.75 -22.78 13.05
CA ILE A 196 0.21 -21.41 12.94
C ILE A 196 -0.30 -21.09 11.53
N THR A 197 0.39 -21.58 10.49
CA THR A 197 0.01 -21.37 9.07
C THR A 197 -1.25 -22.13 8.65
N GLU A 198 -1.63 -23.14 9.41
CA GLU A 198 -2.77 -24.05 9.17
C GLU A 198 -3.86 -23.88 10.24
N ALA A 199 -3.61 -23.04 11.27
CA ALA A 199 -4.52 -22.86 12.39
C ALA A 199 -5.84 -22.20 11.95
N ILE A 200 -5.76 -21.24 11.03
CA ILE A 200 -6.90 -20.57 10.42
C ILE A 200 -6.95 -20.92 8.93
N ASP A 201 -7.98 -21.67 8.55
CA ASP A 201 -8.27 -21.97 7.16
C ASP A 201 -8.84 -20.72 6.46
N ALA A 202 -8.58 -20.55 5.16
CA ALA A 202 -8.95 -19.31 4.45
C ALA A 202 -10.47 -19.15 4.31
N ASP A 203 -11.21 -20.25 4.29
CA ASP A 203 -12.67 -20.30 4.29
C ASP A 203 -13.29 -19.82 5.62
N LYS A 204 -12.50 -19.73 6.70
CA LYS A 204 -12.93 -19.19 8.01
C LYS A 204 -12.87 -17.67 8.10
N LEU A 205 -12.30 -17.00 7.10
CA LEU A 205 -12.37 -15.53 6.98
C LEU A 205 -13.77 -15.13 6.46
N GLN A 206 -14.81 -15.43 7.22
CA GLN A 206 -16.18 -15.03 6.93
C GLN A 206 -16.51 -13.78 7.73
N LEU A 207 -16.72 -12.67 7.05
CA LEU A 207 -16.97 -11.40 7.72
C LEU A 207 -18.35 -11.45 8.37
N LEU A 208 -18.44 -11.24 9.68
CA LEU A 208 -19.73 -11.06 10.32
C LEU A 208 -20.33 -9.73 9.86
N PHE A 209 -21.51 -9.79 9.23
CA PHE A 209 -22.10 -8.65 8.53
C PHE A 209 -23.42 -8.18 9.16
N GLY A 210 -24.22 -9.08 9.72
CA GLY A 210 -25.47 -8.71 10.38
C GLY A 210 -26.09 -9.85 11.18
N SER A 211 -27.04 -9.50 12.04
CA SER A 211 -27.75 -10.47 12.90
C SER A 211 -29.23 -10.14 13.12
N ILE A 212 -29.70 -8.99 12.64
CA ILE A 212 -31.09 -8.55 12.82
C ILE A 212 -31.90 -9.00 11.60
N PRO A 213 -32.95 -9.81 11.77
CA PRO A 213 -33.79 -10.26 10.66
C PRO A 213 -34.72 -9.14 10.19
N PHE A 214 -35.11 -9.20 8.92
CA PHE A 214 -36.24 -8.42 8.42
C PHE A 214 -37.53 -8.94 9.08
N PRO A 215 -38.46 -8.07 9.50
CA PRO A 215 -39.64 -8.48 10.26
C PRO A 215 -40.74 -9.08 9.35
N ASP A 216 -40.46 -10.23 8.76
CA ASP A 216 -41.39 -11.01 7.94
C ASP A 216 -41.15 -12.52 8.10
N ASP A 217 -42.07 -13.22 8.78
CA ASP A 217 -41.92 -14.64 9.09
C ASP A 217 -42.18 -15.56 7.87
N GLU A 218 -42.70 -15.05 6.75
CA GLU A 218 -42.96 -15.85 5.54
C GLU A 218 -41.74 -15.99 4.63
N ILE A 219 -40.70 -15.18 4.86
CA ILE A 219 -39.50 -15.12 4.05
C ILE A 219 -38.39 -15.99 4.67
N LYS A 220 -37.61 -16.65 3.81
CA LYS A 220 -36.36 -17.32 4.20
C LYS A 220 -35.19 -16.35 4.08
N ASP A 221 -34.16 -16.56 4.88
CA ASP A 221 -32.95 -15.72 4.90
C ASP A 221 -33.24 -14.25 5.28
N ASN A 222 -33.98 -14.07 6.38
CA ASN A 222 -34.44 -12.76 6.82
C ASN A 222 -33.31 -11.81 7.21
N VAL A 223 -32.20 -12.32 7.75
CA VAL A 223 -31.03 -11.49 8.08
C VAL A 223 -30.32 -11.05 6.81
N LYS A 224 -30.16 -11.95 5.83
CA LYS A 224 -29.65 -11.59 4.50
C LYS A 224 -30.51 -10.51 3.85
N LEU A 225 -31.83 -10.66 3.85
CA LEU A 225 -32.74 -9.67 3.27
C LEU A 225 -32.59 -8.31 3.96
N ASN A 226 -32.52 -8.27 5.29
CA ASN A 226 -32.33 -7.01 6.01
C ASN A 226 -30.98 -6.35 5.67
N CYS A 227 -29.90 -7.14 5.58
CA CYS A 227 -28.59 -6.65 5.16
C CYS A 227 -28.63 -6.03 3.74
N LEU A 228 -29.31 -6.69 2.80
CA LEU A 228 -29.53 -6.16 1.46
C LEU A 228 -30.38 -4.89 1.47
N ASN A 229 -31.43 -4.83 2.29
CA ASN A 229 -32.27 -3.64 2.41
C ASN A 229 -31.45 -2.43 2.91
N ILE A 230 -30.61 -2.61 3.93
CA ILE A 230 -29.72 -1.56 4.44
C ILE A 230 -28.74 -1.08 3.37
N LEU A 231 -28.13 -2.01 2.62
CA LEU A 231 -27.22 -1.66 1.53
C LEU A 231 -27.95 -0.94 0.39
N HIS A 232 -29.17 -1.36 0.08
CA HIS A 232 -30.00 -0.72 -0.92
C HIS A 232 -30.42 0.70 -0.51
N GLU A 233 -30.83 0.90 0.75
CA GLU A 233 -31.16 2.23 1.27
C GLU A 233 -29.94 3.16 1.31
N LYS A 234 -28.76 2.66 1.69
CA LYS A 234 -27.54 3.48 1.82
C LYS A 234 -26.88 3.78 0.47
N TYR A 235 -26.84 2.82 -0.45
CA TYR A 235 -26.04 2.90 -1.69
C TYR A 235 -26.84 2.70 -2.98
N GLY A 236 -28.12 2.31 -2.89
CA GLY A 236 -28.94 2.00 -4.06
C GLY A 236 -28.45 0.79 -4.84
N ILE A 237 -27.72 -0.13 -4.19
CA ILE A 237 -27.20 -1.35 -4.81
C ILE A 237 -28.12 -2.55 -4.52
N THR A 238 -28.00 -3.58 -5.35
CA THR A 238 -28.68 -4.86 -5.24
C THR A 238 -27.66 -5.97 -5.08
N GLU A 239 -28.10 -7.21 -4.81
CA GLU A 239 -27.19 -8.34 -4.65
C GLU A 239 -26.39 -8.63 -5.94
N GLU A 240 -26.99 -8.44 -7.12
CA GLU A 240 -26.32 -8.69 -8.41
C GLU A 240 -25.15 -7.73 -8.65
N ASP A 241 -25.23 -6.50 -8.11
CA ASP A 241 -24.19 -5.49 -8.28
C ASP A 241 -22.84 -5.91 -7.63
N PHE A 242 -22.82 -6.90 -6.73
CA PHE A 242 -21.57 -7.46 -6.20
C PHE A 242 -20.70 -8.17 -7.25
N ILE A 243 -21.30 -8.63 -8.36
CA ILE A 243 -20.56 -9.31 -9.44
C ILE A 243 -19.57 -8.36 -10.11
N SER A 244 -19.93 -7.09 -10.24
CA SER A 244 -19.13 -6.00 -10.81
C SER A 244 -18.51 -5.11 -9.73
N ALA A 245 -18.43 -5.60 -8.49
CA ALA A 245 -17.84 -4.88 -7.38
C ALA A 245 -16.40 -5.32 -7.10
N GLU A 246 -15.60 -4.37 -6.62
CA GLU A 246 -14.32 -4.63 -5.96
C GLU A 246 -14.41 -4.03 -4.55
N ILE A 247 -14.58 -4.89 -3.54
CA ILE A 247 -14.71 -4.48 -2.14
C ILE A 247 -13.64 -5.17 -1.31
N GLU A 248 -12.91 -4.34 -0.58
CA GLU A 248 -11.76 -4.64 0.24
C GLU A 248 -12.12 -4.47 1.71
N ILE A 249 -11.67 -5.42 2.51
CA ILE A 249 -11.77 -5.46 3.96
C ILE A 249 -10.38 -5.15 4.51
N VAL A 250 -10.30 -4.09 5.30
CA VAL A 250 -9.05 -3.58 5.89
C VAL A 250 -9.23 -3.36 7.39
N PRO A 251 -8.16 -3.35 8.20
CA PRO A 251 -8.26 -2.98 9.61
C PRO A 251 -8.79 -1.56 9.79
N ALA A 252 -9.82 -1.38 10.63
CA ALA A 252 -10.38 -0.08 11.00
C ALA A 252 -9.53 0.62 12.08
N PHE A 253 -8.21 0.54 11.94
CA PHE A 253 -7.24 1.16 12.85
C PHE A 253 -6.75 2.47 12.25
N SER A 254 -6.85 3.55 13.02
CA SER A 254 -6.09 4.77 12.74
C SER A 254 -4.61 4.58 13.11
N SER A 255 -3.75 5.31 12.43
CA SER A 255 -2.33 5.42 12.76
C SER A 255 -2.13 5.92 14.20
N LYS A 256 -1.07 5.42 14.86
CA LYS A 256 -0.69 5.81 16.23
C LYS A 256 0.82 5.86 16.39
N ASP A 257 1.28 6.73 17.26
CA ASP A 257 2.63 6.66 17.80
C ASP A 257 2.80 5.43 18.68
N VAL A 258 3.96 4.78 18.56
CA VAL A 258 4.31 3.57 19.30
C VAL A 258 5.57 3.83 20.13
N GLY A 259 5.55 3.37 21.38
CA GLY A 259 6.64 3.56 22.34
C GLY A 259 6.42 4.75 23.26
N ILE A 260 7.04 4.71 24.45
CA ILE A 260 6.91 5.78 25.45
C ILE A 260 7.46 7.12 24.98
N ASP A 261 8.35 7.09 23.99
CA ASP A 261 9.00 8.26 23.39
C ASP A 261 8.36 8.67 22.05
N ALA A 262 7.25 8.04 21.65
CA ALA A 262 6.56 8.28 20.38
C ALA A 262 7.49 8.22 19.15
N SER A 263 8.55 7.41 19.21
CA SER A 263 9.60 7.41 18.17
C SER A 263 9.26 6.58 16.93
N MET A 264 8.09 5.92 16.91
CA MET A 264 7.71 4.96 15.88
C MET A 264 6.25 5.19 15.46
N VAL A 265 5.96 5.00 14.17
CA VAL A 265 4.59 4.99 13.64
C VAL A 265 4.10 3.55 13.57
N GLY A 266 2.92 3.27 14.13
CA GLY A 266 2.18 2.02 13.99
C GLY A 266 0.91 2.25 13.17
N ALA A 267 0.78 1.59 12.03
CA ALA A 267 -0.36 1.75 11.14
C ALA A 267 -0.51 0.53 10.20
N TYR A 268 -1.71 0.33 9.67
CA TYR A 268 -1.96 -0.62 8.59
C TYR A 268 -1.43 -0.08 7.24
N GLY A 269 -0.92 -0.97 6.39
CA GLY A 269 -0.52 -0.65 5.02
C GLY A 269 0.75 0.17 4.89
N GLN A 270 1.66 0.14 5.87
CA GLN A 270 2.98 0.77 5.73
C GLN A 270 3.81 0.13 4.60
N ASP A 271 3.62 -1.16 4.38
CA ASP A 271 4.15 -1.91 3.26
C ASP A 271 3.27 -1.68 2.02
N ASP A 272 3.72 -1.03 0.94
CA ASP A 272 4.92 -0.18 0.81
C ASP A 272 4.54 1.31 0.69
N ARG A 273 3.41 1.69 1.29
CA ARG A 273 2.98 3.09 1.32
C ARG A 273 4.00 4.00 2.00
N ALA A 274 4.86 3.46 2.86
CA ALA A 274 6.01 4.18 3.43
C ALA A 274 6.96 4.70 2.34
N CYS A 275 7.41 3.83 1.42
CA CYS A 275 8.31 4.26 0.36
C CYS A 275 7.56 5.01 -0.75
N SER A 276 6.30 4.66 -1.04
CA SER A 276 5.46 5.40 -1.98
C SER A 276 5.26 6.85 -1.55
N TYR A 277 4.93 7.09 -0.27
CA TYR A 277 4.78 8.44 0.28
C TYR A 277 6.10 9.20 0.29
N ALA A 278 7.20 8.55 0.74
CA ALA A 278 8.53 9.17 0.73
C ALA A 278 8.99 9.53 -0.69
N ALA A 279 8.72 8.69 -1.69
CA ALA A 279 9.03 8.95 -3.09
C ALA A 279 8.22 10.13 -3.64
N LEU A 280 6.91 10.16 -3.36
CA LEU A 280 6.03 11.27 -3.73
C LEU A 280 6.54 12.59 -3.13
N ARG A 281 6.82 12.62 -1.82
CA ARG A 281 7.33 13.81 -1.13
C ARG A 281 8.68 14.25 -1.66
N ALA A 282 9.61 13.32 -1.88
CA ALA A 282 10.90 13.63 -2.49
C ALA A 282 10.74 14.27 -3.88
N LEU A 283 9.80 13.79 -4.71
CA LEU A 283 9.52 14.38 -6.01
C LEU A 283 8.92 15.79 -5.89
N LEU A 284 7.95 15.97 -5.00
CA LEU A 284 7.20 17.22 -4.85
C LEU A 284 8.00 18.36 -4.22
N ASP A 285 8.86 18.01 -3.26
CA ASP A 285 9.66 18.96 -2.47
C ASP A 285 11.07 19.15 -3.07
N SER A 286 11.40 18.41 -4.13
CA SER A 286 12.63 18.66 -4.90
C SER A 286 12.61 19.98 -5.68
N GLU A 287 13.76 20.66 -5.66
CA GLU A 287 14.07 21.72 -6.61
C GLU A 287 14.06 21.20 -8.05
N GLU A 288 14.10 22.10 -9.03
CA GLU A 288 14.14 21.72 -10.45
C GLU A 288 15.32 20.77 -10.75
N PRO A 289 15.05 19.48 -11.08
CA PRO A 289 16.11 18.50 -11.24
C PRO A 289 16.83 18.68 -12.59
N ILE A 290 18.07 18.20 -12.69
CA ILE A 290 18.83 18.26 -13.95
C ILE A 290 18.21 17.34 -15.00
N LEU A 291 17.96 16.09 -14.63
CA LEU A 291 17.20 15.12 -15.43
C LEU A 291 15.74 15.15 -14.99
N PRO A 292 14.79 14.84 -15.88
CA PRO A 292 13.41 14.61 -15.46
C PRO A 292 13.35 13.48 -14.42
N SER A 293 12.50 13.64 -13.42
CA SER A 293 12.30 12.65 -12.36
C SER A 293 10.90 12.06 -12.47
N ILE A 294 10.78 10.74 -12.37
CA ILE A 294 9.52 10.03 -12.41
C ILE A 294 9.32 9.28 -11.08
N VAL A 295 8.10 9.32 -10.54
CA VAL A 295 7.64 8.38 -9.52
C VAL A 295 6.55 7.52 -10.14
N PHE A 296 6.68 6.20 -10.02
CA PHE A 296 5.64 5.25 -10.40
C PHE A 296 5.17 4.51 -9.15
N LEU A 297 3.89 4.71 -8.82
CA LEU A 297 3.21 4.02 -7.72
C LEU A 297 2.38 2.90 -8.34
N ALA A 298 2.86 1.66 -8.21
CA ALA A 298 2.29 0.48 -8.82
C ALA A 298 1.27 -0.23 -7.91
N ASP A 299 0.42 -1.06 -8.51
CA ASP A 299 -0.46 -2.02 -7.83
C ASP A 299 0.02 -3.44 -8.15
N LYS A 300 -0.61 -4.46 -7.57
CA LYS A 300 -0.36 -5.89 -7.80
C LYS A 300 0.99 -6.44 -7.37
N GLU A 301 1.83 -5.71 -6.62
CA GLU A 301 3.13 -6.24 -6.17
C GLU A 301 2.92 -7.52 -5.34
N GLU A 302 2.00 -7.45 -4.39
CA GLU A 302 1.75 -8.47 -3.36
C GLU A 302 1.29 -9.84 -3.91
N ILE A 303 0.90 -9.86 -5.19
CA ILE A 303 0.49 -11.08 -5.91
C ILE A 303 1.40 -11.42 -7.10
N GLY A 304 2.54 -10.74 -7.24
CA GLY A 304 3.57 -11.05 -8.23
C GLY A 304 3.73 -10.01 -9.35
N SER A 305 3.19 -8.81 -9.20
CA SER A 305 3.23 -7.68 -10.14
C SER A 305 2.56 -7.94 -11.51
N GLU A 306 1.67 -8.92 -11.57
CA GLU A 306 0.93 -9.29 -12.79
C GLU A 306 -0.37 -8.50 -12.94
N GLY A 307 -0.78 -8.23 -14.18
CA GLY A 307 -2.04 -7.55 -14.51
C GLY A 307 -1.86 -6.14 -15.05
N ASN A 308 -2.98 -5.50 -15.42
CA ASN A 308 -3.01 -4.23 -16.16
C ASN A 308 -2.45 -3.03 -15.37
N THR A 309 -2.29 -3.17 -14.06
CA THR A 309 -1.86 -2.13 -13.12
C THR A 309 -0.54 -2.49 -12.42
N GLY A 310 -0.06 -3.71 -12.66
CA GLY A 310 1.18 -4.26 -12.14
C GLY A 310 2.44 -3.62 -12.72
N ALA A 311 3.57 -3.76 -12.04
CA ALA A 311 4.86 -3.31 -12.53
C ALA A 311 5.33 -4.03 -13.81
N ARG A 312 4.74 -5.20 -14.13
CA ARG A 312 4.98 -5.93 -15.39
C ARG A 312 4.11 -5.46 -16.56
N SER A 313 3.18 -4.53 -16.34
CA SER A 313 2.38 -3.93 -17.40
C SER A 313 3.20 -2.99 -18.28
N ASP A 314 2.71 -2.73 -19.49
CA ASP A 314 3.31 -1.73 -20.39
C ASP A 314 3.04 -0.29 -19.95
N PHE A 315 2.24 -0.05 -18.90
CA PHE A 315 1.77 1.28 -18.52
C PHE A 315 2.90 2.31 -18.32
N ILE A 316 3.99 1.93 -17.65
CA ILE A 316 5.11 2.85 -17.43
C ILE A 316 5.90 3.10 -18.72
N LEU A 317 5.98 2.12 -19.61
CA LEU A 317 6.62 2.26 -20.92
C LEU A 317 5.80 3.19 -21.81
N ASP A 318 4.48 3.02 -21.82
CA ASP A 318 3.54 3.88 -22.53
C ASP A 318 3.58 5.31 -21.97
N PHE A 319 3.76 5.48 -20.65
CA PHE A 319 3.83 6.81 -20.05
C PHE A 319 5.08 7.56 -20.52
N ILE A 320 6.22 6.87 -20.54
CA ILE A 320 7.47 7.43 -21.05
C ILE A 320 7.37 7.68 -22.56
N ALA A 321 6.72 6.80 -23.32
CA ALA A 321 6.47 6.98 -24.75
C ALA A 321 5.63 8.24 -25.02
N ASP A 322 4.53 8.43 -24.29
CA ASP A 322 3.69 9.63 -24.42
C ASP A 322 4.46 10.90 -24.10
N ILE A 323 5.34 10.89 -23.09
CA ILE A 323 6.20 12.06 -22.78
C ILE A 323 7.17 12.34 -23.93
N ILE A 324 7.75 11.30 -24.54
CA ILE A 324 8.65 11.43 -25.68
C ILE A 324 7.90 12.06 -26.86
N ASP A 325 6.71 11.56 -27.18
CA ASP A 325 5.87 12.07 -28.26
C ASP A 325 5.43 13.51 -27.98
N PHE A 326 5.06 13.83 -26.73
CA PHE A 326 4.71 15.17 -26.28
C PHE A 326 5.87 16.18 -26.41
N GLN A 327 7.12 15.70 -26.32
CA GLN A 327 8.33 16.49 -26.57
C GLN A 327 8.71 16.59 -28.07
N GLY A 328 7.90 16.02 -28.98
CA GLY A 328 8.07 16.14 -30.42
C GLY A 328 9.02 15.11 -31.05
N TYR A 329 9.29 14.01 -30.35
CA TYR A 329 10.17 12.96 -30.83
C TYR A 329 9.39 11.82 -31.48
N GLU A 330 9.46 11.68 -32.81
CA GLU A 330 8.59 10.74 -33.56
C GLU A 330 9.17 9.31 -33.72
N SER A 331 10.32 8.99 -33.10
CA SER A 331 11.00 7.71 -33.32
C SER A 331 10.94 6.76 -32.13
N SER A 332 10.39 5.56 -32.33
CA SER A 332 10.39 4.47 -31.34
C SER A 332 11.78 4.01 -30.87
N LYS A 333 12.85 4.42 -31.56
CA LYS A 333 14.23 4.20 -31.12
C LYS A 333 14.58 5.06 -29.90
N ILE A 334 13.88 6.18 -29.69
CA ILE A 334 14.15 7.13 -28.62
C ILE A 334 13.76 6.52 -27.29
N LEU A 335 12.60 5.86 -27.18
CA LEU A 335 12.20 5.13 -25.97
C LEU A 335 13.31 4.19 -25.48
N ARG A 336 13.86 3.35 -26.36
CA ARG A 336 14.97 2.44 -26.00
C ARG A 336 16.20 3.19 -25.50
N LYS A 337 16.56 4.32 -26.12
CA LYS A 337 17.68 5.17 -25.66
C LYS A 337 17.41 5.79 -24.29
N VAL A 338 16.19 6.26 -24.05
CA VAL A 338 15.77 6.80 -22.76
C VAL A 338 15.94 5.74 -21.69
N LEU A 339 15.35 4.56 -21.90
CA LEU A 339 15.41 3.44 -20.96
C LEU A 339 16.86 3.04 -20.61
N THR A 340 17.77 3.00 -21.59
CA THR A 340 19.19 2.68 -21.33
C THR A 340 19.95 3.74 -20.51
N LYS A 341 19.44 4.98 -20.47
CA LYS A 341 20.05 6.10 -19.73
C LYS A 341 19.35 6.36 -18.39
N THR A 342 18.21 5.72 -18.14
CA THR A 342 17.40 5.92 -16.94
C THR A 342 18.03 5.23 -15.74
N ASN A 343 18.09 5.95 -14.62
CA ASN A 343 18.45 5.36 -13.33
C ASN A 343 17.15 4.99 -12.61
N ILE A 344 17.09 3.77 -12.05
CA ILE A 344 15.92 3.30 -11.31
C ILE A 344 16.31 3.02 -9.86
N LEU A 345 15.52 3.54 -8.93
CA LEU A 345 15.52 3.15 -7.53
C LEU A 345 14.20 2.41 -7.25
N SER A 346 14.29 1.13 -6.89
CA SER A 346 13.15 0.39 -6.34
C SER A 346 13.05 0.73 -4.86
N GLY A 347 11.97 1.41 -4.48
CA GLY A 347 11.54 1.58 -3.11
C GLY A 347 10.74 0.37 -2.68
N ASP A 348 11.06 -0.14 -1.51
CA ASP A 348 10.35 -1.20 -0.81
C ASP A 348 10.79 -1.17 0.66
N VAL A 349 9.94 -1.63 1.58
CA VAL A 349 10.28 -1.81 2.98
C VAL A 349 11.28 -2.96 3.16
N THR A 350 11.80 -3.09 4.37
CA THR A 350 12.69 -4.20 4.71
C THR A 350 12.56 -4.56 6.18
N ALA A 351 12.81 -5.83 6.51
CA ALA A 351 12.68 -6.34 7.87
C ALA A 351 13.82 -5.85 8.80
N ALA A 352 13.50 -4.88 9.66
CA ALA A 352 14.36 -4.49 10.78
C ALA A 352 14.49 -5.63 11.82
N ILE A 353 15.64 -5.71 12.51
CA ILE A 353 15.83 -6.73 13.55
C ILE A 353 14.78 -6.56 14.65
N ASN A 354 13.89 -7.54 14.79
CA ASN A 354 13.02 -7.66 15.94
C ASN A 354 13.82 -8.14 17.17
N PRO A 355 13.82 -7.42 18.30
CA PRO A 355 14.54 -7.82 19.50
C PRO A 355 14.18 -9.22 20.04
N SER A 356 12.97 -9.70 19.78
CA SER A 356 12.52 -11.02 20.22
C SER A 356 12.91 -12.15 19.27
N PHE A 357 13.28 -11.83 18.02
CA PHE A 357 13.54 -12.81 16.95
C PHE A 357 14.83 -12.46 16.18
N LYS A 358 15.93 -12.25 16.90
CA LYS A 358 17.21 -11.78 16.32
C LYS A 358 17.91 -12.82 15.45
N ASP A 359 17.53 -14.09 15.60
CA ASP A 359 18.14 -15.27 15.00
C ASP A 359 17.79 -15.47 13.52
N VAL A 360 16.72 -14.82 13.03
CA VAL A 360 16.33 -14.87 11.61
C VAL A 360 17.21 -13.97 10.71
N HIS A 361 18.08 -13.16 11.31
CA HIS A 361 18.91 -12.18 10.60
C HIS A 361 20.41 -12.44 10.73
N GLU A 362 21.14 -12.16 9.65
CA GLU A 362 22.58 -11.91 9.73
C GLU A 362 22.82 -10.50 10.29
N LYS A 363 23.37 -10.42 11.50
CA LYS A 363 23.40 -9.19 12.32
C LYS A 363 24.23 -8.05 11.72
N GLN A 364 25.28 -8.35 10.95
CA GLN A 364 26.12 -7.31 10.38
C GLN A 364 25.37 -6.53 9.31
N ASN A 365 24.63 -7.23 8.45
CA ASN A 365 23.90 -6.67 7.32
C ASN A 365 22.43 -6.34 7.59
N ALA A 366 21.88 -6.79 8.72
CA ALA A 366 20.48 -6.51 9.03
C ALA A 366 20.24 -5.03 9.39
N PRO A 367 19.10 -4.47 8.96
CA PRO A 367 18.71 -3.10 9.25
C PRO A 367 18.30 -2.95 10.71
N LEU A 368 18.52 -1.74 11.24
CA LEU A 368 18.15 -1.36 12.60
C LEU A 368 17.23 -0.15 12.51
N LEU A 369 16.16 -0.13 13.29
CA LEU A 369 15.23 0.99 13.34
C LEU A 369 15.95 2.28 13.80
N GLY A 370 15.73 3.39 13.10
CA GLY A 370 16.37 4.67 13.39
C GLY A 370 17.84 4.79 12.96
N TYR A 371 18.36 3.88 12.12
CA TYR A 371 19.73 3.94 11.58
C TYR A 371 19.79 4.32 10.09
N GLY A 372 18.76 5.01 9.59
CA GLY A 372 18.69 5.56 8.24
C GLY A 372 18.19 4.57 7.18
N VAL A 373 18.15 5.05 5.93
CA VAL A 373 17.68 4.28 4.77
C VAL A 373 18.56 3.06 4.52
N ARG A 374 17.94 1.92 4.23
CA ARG A 374 18.65 0.68 3.91
C ARG A 374 18.81 0.52 2.40
N THR A 375 20.04 0.30 1.96
CA THR A 375 20.31 -0.17 0.60
C THR A 375 20.39 -1.70 0.58
N TRP A 376 19.57 -2.33 -0.25
CA TRP A 376 19.66 -3.76 -0.51
C TRP A 376 20.45 -4.02 -1.80
N LYS A 377 21.42 -4.94 -1.74
CA LYS A 377 22.21 -5.34 -2.91
C LYS A 377 22.12 -6.85 -3.06
N SER A 378 21.38 -7.29 -4.06
CA SER A 378 21.32 -8.69 -4.48
C SER A 378 21.95 -8.88 -5.86
N ARG A 379 22.45 -10.09 -6.12
CA ARG A 379 22.80 -10.59 -7.45
C ARG A 379 21.97 -11.86 -7.63
N CYS A 380 20.81 -11.78 -8.28
CA CYS A 380 19.88 -12.90 -8.36
C CYS A 380 20.51 -14.13 -9.05
N GLY A 381 20.31 -15.32 -8.47
CA GLY A 381 20.70 -16.62 -9.02
C GLY A 381 20.19 -17.79 -8.17
N TRP A 382 19.14 -18.47 -8.66
CA TRP A 382 18.68 -19.86 -8.44
C TRP A 382 18.46 -20.44 -7.01
N GLY A 383 18.77 -19.73 -5.92
CA GLY A 383 18.53 -20.21 -4.54
C GLY A 383 17.24 -19.73 -3.86
N TRP A 384 16.40 -18.93 -4.52
CA TRP A 384 15.30 -18.15 -3.91
C TRP A 384 13.89 -18.50 -4.44
N TYR A 385 13.71 -19.60 -5.19
CA TYR A 385 12.42 -19.96 -5.79
C TYR A 385 11.39 -20.59 -4.84
N ASP A 386 11.71 -20.77 -3.56
CA ASP A 386 10.68 -21.06 -2.57
C ASP A 386 10.15 -19.72 -2.04
N ARG A 387 9.08 -19.23 -2.66
CA ARG A 387 8.33 -18.05 -2.22
C ARG A 387 7.78 -18.33 -0.83
N LYS A 388 8.57 -17.99 0.18
CA LYS A 388 8.16 -17.75 1.56
C LYS A 388 9.38 -17.22 2.27
N ILE A 389 9.15 -16.13 3.00
CA ILE A 389 10.09 -15.43 3.87
C ILE A 389 10.86 -14.34 3.11
N TYR A 390 10.64 -13.11 3.59
CA TYR A 390 11.31 -11.84 3.25
C TYR A 390 10.68 -11.02 2.10
N GLY A 391 9.42 -10.64 2.28
CA GLY A 391 9.01 -9.23 2.28
C GLY A 391 8.96 -8.77 3.74
#